data_AF-F8C8H6-F1
#
_entry.id   AF-F8C8H6-F1
#
_cell.length_a   1.000
_cell.length_b   1.000
_cell.length_c   1.000
_cell.angle_alpha   90.00
_cell.angle_beta   90.00
_cell.angle_gamma   90.00
#
_symmetry.space_group_name_H-M   'P 1'
#
loop_
_entity.id
_entity.type
_entity.pdbx_description
1 polymer ?
#
loop_
_entity_poly.entity_id
_entity_poly.type
_entity_poly.pdbx_seq_one_letter_code
_entity_poly.pdbx_strand_id
1 'polypeptide(L)'
;MALLFALDRLLRLSAARGWFGATRFADIRNLPLISLLFFLLMLTARPVSGAFSREREYEADRYALRLTGDVASFRRMLVKAARVNKMDPAPPRWLVLKGMSHPPIGERIASLPPS
;
A
#
# COMPACT_ATOMS: atom_id res chain seq x y z
N MET A 1 -13.91 -13.05 -3.43
CA MET A 1 -14.40 -14.16 -4.28
C MET A 1 -13.40 -14.58 -5.36
N ALA A 2 -12.96 -13.69 -6.27
CA ALA A 2 -12.04 -14.06 -7.36
C ALA A 2 -10.68 -14.65 -6.89
N LEU A 3 -10.09 -14.09 -5.83
CA LEU A 3 -8.82 -14.59 -5.26
C LEU A 3 -8.95 -16.02 -4.70
N LEU A 4 -10.03 -16.30 -3.96
CA LEU A 4 -10.30 -17.62 -3.39
C LEU A 4 -10.54 -18.65 -4.50
N PHE A 5 -11.22 -18.24 -5.57
CA PHE A 5 -11.42 -19.08 -6.75
C PHE A 5 -10.10 -19.38 -7.47
N ALA A 6 -9.23 -18.38 -7.64
CA ALA A 6 -7.91 -18.57 -8.24
C ALA A 6 -7.02 -19.50 -7.39
N LEU A 7 -7.07 -19.34 -6.05
CA LEU A 7 -6.38 -20.22 -5.10
C LEU A 7 -6.88 -21.68 -5.20
N ASP A 8 -8.20 -21.90 -5.20
CA ASP A 8 -8.79 -23.24 -5.37
C ASP A 8 -8.34 -23.88 -6.68
N ARG A 9 -8.39 -23.13 -7.79
CA ARG A 9 -7.94 -23.61 -9.10
C ARG A 9 -6.46 -23.98 -9.10
N LEU A 10 -5.61 -23.15 -8.49
CA LEU A 10 -4.17 -23.44 -8.42
C LEU A 10 -3.86 -24.70 -7.60
N LEU A 11 -4.56 -24.88 -6.47
CA LEU A 11 -4.38 -26.06 -5.61
C LEU A 11 -4.86 -27.35 -6.29
N ARG A 12 -5.97 -27.29 -7.03
CA ARG A 12 -6.44 -28.43 -7.85
C ARG A 12 -5.46 -28.77 -8.97
N LEU A 13 -4.89 -27.76 -9.63
CA LEU A 13 -3.86 -27.96 -10.65
C LEU A 13 -2.57 -28.54 -10.07
N SER A 14 -2.16 -28.08 -8.89
CA SER A 14 -1.02 -28.62 -8.14
C SER A 14 -1.18 -30.12 -7.89
N ALA A 15 -2.35 -30.53 -7.38
CA ALA A 15 -2.66 -31.94 -7.13
C ALA A 15 -2.77 -32.76 -8.42
N ALA A 16 -3.41 -32.23 -9.47
CA ALA A 16 -3.54 -32.92 -10.75
C ALA A 16 -2.19 -33.15 -11.45
N ARG A 17 -1.22 -32.25 -11.24
CA ARG A 17 0.14 -32.36 -11.79
C ARG A 17 1.15 -33.01 -10.84
N GLY A 18 0.73 -33.38 -9.63
CA GLY A 18 1.62 -33.99 -8.63
C GLY A 18 2.73 -33.05 -8.15
N TRP A 19 2.52 -31.73 -8.19
CA TRP A 19 3.48 -30.76 -7.64
C TRP A 19 3.73 -31.07 -6.17
N PHE A 20 5.00 -31.07 -5.76
CA PHE A 20 5.42 -31.43 -4.40
C PHE A 20 4.94 -32.84 -3.95
N GLY A 21 4.56 -33.71 -4.89
CA GLY A 21 3.98 -35.02 -4.61
C GLY A 21 2.57 -34.96 -4.01
N ALA A 22 1.86 -33.84 -4.14
CA ALA A 22 0.48 -33.71 -3.66
C ALA A 22 -0.47 -34.57 -4.51
N THR A 23 -1.34 -35.33 -3.85
CA THR A 23 -2.31 -36.22 -4.54
C THR A 23 -3.75 -35.71 -4.45
N ARG A 24 -4.00 -34.77 -3.53
CA ARG A 24 -5.30 -34.13 -3.29
C ARG A 24 -5.10 -32.63 -3.10
N PHE A 25 -6.14 -31.83 -3.32
CA PHE A 25 -6.03 -30.38 -3.17
C PHE A 25 -5.80 -29.96 -1.70
N ALA A 26 -6.39 -30.68 -0.74
CA ALA A 26 -6.25 -30.45 0.70
C ALA A 26 -5.08 -31.24 1.32
N ASP A 27 -4.02 -31.49 0.56
CA ASP A 27 -2.80 -32.17 1.04
C ASP A 27 -1.84 -31.17 1.71
N ILE A 28 -1.26 -31.54 2.85
CA ILE A 28 -0.26 -30.72 3.57
C ILE A 28 0.97 -30.41 2.71
N ARG A 29 1.25 -31.26 1.71
CA ARG A 29 2.33 -31.04 0.72
C ARG A 29 2.14 -29.77 -0.11
N ASN A 30 0.93 -29.20 -0.17
CA ASN A 30 0.66 -27.91 -0.81
C ASN A 30 0.99 -26.69 0.07
N LEU A 31 1.40 -26.87 1.34
CA LEU A 31 1.75 -25.75 2.22
C LEU A 31 2.77 -24.77 1.63
N PRO A 32 3.90 -25.22 1.01
CA PRO A 32 4.85 -24.30 0.40
C PRO A 32 4.22 -23.41 -0.68
N LEU A 33 3.29 -23.97 -1.48
CA LEU A 33 2.56 -23.22 -2.50
C LEU A 33 1.61 -22.20 -1.85
N ILE A 34 0.87 -22.60 -0.81
CA ILE A 34 -0.02 -21.69 -0.06
C ILE A 34 0.79 -20.55 0.55
N SER A 35 1.91 -20.85 1.20
CA SER A 35 2.80 -19.85 1.80
C SER A 35 3.36 -18.88 0.76
N LEU A 36 3.79 -19.37 -0.41
CA LEU A 36 4.27 -18.53 -1.50
C LEU A 36 3.17 -17.60 -2.01
N LEU A 37 1.96 -18.11 -2.24
CA LEU A 37 0.83 -17.30 -2.72
C LEU A 37 0.42 -16.25 -1.69
N PHE A 38 0.41 -16.62 -0.40
CA PHE A 38 0.14 -15.67 0.68
C PHE A 38 1.23 -14.59 0.76
N PHE A 39 2.50 -14.96 0.62
CA PHE A 39 3.61 -14.01 0.58
C PHE A 39 3.44 -13.02 -0.59
N LEU A 40 3.15 -13.50 -1.79
CA LEU A 40 2.91 -12.65 -2.97
C LEU A 40 1.70 -11.73 -2.79
N LEU A 41 0.64 -12.23 -2.16
CA LEU A 41 -0.53 -11.42 -1.81
C LEU A 41 -0.13 -10.30 -0.84
N MET A 42 0.59 -10.61 0.23
CA MET A 42 1.03 -9.59 1.21
C MET A 42 2.00 -8.58 0.61
N LEU A 43 2.89 -9.05 -0.27
CA LEU A 43 3.86 -8.22 -0.98
C LEU A 43 3.17 -7.19 -1.88
N THR A 44 2.06 -7.55 -2.53
CA THR A 44 1.28 -6.66 -3.41
C THR A 44 0.17 -5.89 -2.69
N ALA A 45 -0.35 -6.39 -1.57
CA ALA A 45 -1.37 -5.71 -0.79
C ALA A 45 -0.88 -4.36 -0.24
N ARG A 46 0.35 -4.32 0.28
CA ARG A 46 0.95 -3.10 0.86
C ARG A 46 1.12 -1.94 -0.14
N PRO A 47 1.72 -2.12 -1.33
CA PRO A 47 1.82 -1.04 -2.31
C PRO A 47 0.44 -0.55 -2.75
N VAL A 48 -0.52 -1.45 -2.95
CA VAL A 48 -1.89 -1.12 -3.37
C VAL A 48 -2.62 -0.33 -2.28
N SER A 49 -2.60 -0.80 -1.03
CA SER A 49 -3.22 -0.09 0.09
C SER A 49 -2.55 1.26 0.35
N GLY A 50 -1.21 1.32 0.24
CA GLY A 50 -0.45 2.55 0.37
C GLY A 50 -0.84 3.57 -0.70
N ALA A 51 -0.96 3.15 -1.97
CA ALA A 51 -1.40 4.03 -3.05
C ALA A 51 -2.81 4.58 -2.82
N PHE A 52 -3.75 3.73 -2.43
CA PHE A 52 -5.11 4.17 -2.09
C PHE A 52 -5.13 5.16 -0.92
N SER A 53 -4.35 4.89 0.14
CA SER A 53 -4.22 5.76 1.30
C SER A 53 -3.66 7.13 0.92
N ARG A 54 -2.62 7.19 0.07
CA ARG A 54 -2.03 8.45 -0.40
C ARG A 54 -3.02 9.31 -1.18
N GLU A 55 -3.86 8.71 -2.02
CA GLU A 55 -4.90 9.45 -2.73
C GLU A 55 -5.92 10.07 -1.76
N ARG A 56 -6.31 9.34 -0.71
CA ARG A 56 -7.21 9.86 0.33
C ARG A 56 -6.60 11.00 1.13
N GLU A 57 -5.30 10.94 1.43
CA GLU A 57 -4.58 12.05 2.07
C GLU A 57 -4.58 13.31 1.18
N TYR A 58 -4.37 13.17 -0.13
CA TYR A 58 -4.46 14.32 -1.04
C TYR A 58 -5.87 14.89 -1.14
N GLU A 59 -6.91 14.06 -1.04
CA GLU A 59 -8.29 14.55 -0.93
C GLU A 59 -8.57 15.26 0.39
N ALA A 60 -8.06 14.72 1.50
CA ALA A 60 -8.19 15.32 2.82
C ALA A 60 -7.51 16.69 2.87
N ASP A 61 -6.32 16.83 2.28
CA ASP A 61 -5.60 18.11 2.16
C ASP A 61 -6.41 19.14 1.38
N ARG A 62 -6.93 18.74 0.21
CA ARG A 62 -7.80 19.59 -0.61
C ARG A 62 -9.07 19.98 0.14
N TYR A 63 -9.66 19.05 0.89
CA TYR A 63 -10.86 19.32 1.69
C TYR A 63 -10.58 20.30 2.82
N ALA A 64 -9.49 20.11 3.57
CA ALA A 64 -9.07 20.99 4.65
C ALA A 64 -8.82 22.42 4.13
N LEU A 65 -8.16 22.56 2.99
CA LEU A 65 -7.94 23.87 2.35
C LEU A 65 -9.25 24.52 1.90
N ARG A 66 -10.19 23.77 1.32
CA ARG A 66 -11.52 24.29 0.96
C ARG A 66 -12.30 24.78 2.18
N LEU A 67 -12.20 24.08 3.30
CA LEU A 67 -12.93 24.41 4.51
C LEU A 67 -12.33 25.61 5.25
N THR A 68 -11.01 25.72 5.28
CA THR A 68 -10.29 26.72 6.10
C THR A 68 -9.89 27.97 5.32
N GLY A 69 -9.62 27.85 4.02
CA GLY A 69 -9.11 28.95 3.19
C GLY A 69 -7.70 29.44 3.57
N ASP A 70 -7.02 28.82 4.53
CA ASP A 70 -5.74 29.29 5.08
C ASP A 70 -4.57 28.36 4.70
N VAL A 71 -4.05 28.59 3.49
CA VAL A 71 -2.90 27.85 2.94
C VAL A 71 -1.65 28.04 3.82
N ALA A 72 -1.46 29.23 4.41
CA ALA A 72 -0.27 29.54 5.20
C ALA A 72 -0.23 28.76 6.51
N SER A 73 -1.35 28.69 7.23
CA SER A 73 -1.47 27.86 8.45
C SER A 73 -1.34 26.37 8.13
N PHE A 74 -1.95 25.91 7.04
CA PHE A 74 -1.83 24.51 6.62
C PHE A 74 -0.37 24.13 6.29
N ARG A 75 0.36 24.98 5.57
CA ARG A 75 1.80 24.80 5.30
C ARG A 75 2.61 24.73 6.58
N ARG A 76 2.38 25.66 7.52
CA ARG A 76 3.06 25.66 8.83
C ARG A 76 2.77 24.39 9.62
N MET A 77 1.54 23.90 9.59
CA MET A 77 1.15 22.64 10.23
C MET A 77 1.94 21.45 9.65
N LEU A 78 1.99 21.30 8.33
CA LEU A 78 2.74 20.22 7.67
C LEU A 78 4.24 20.29 8.00
N VAL A 79 4.84 21.48 7.97
CA VAL A 79 6.26 21.68 8.33
C VAL A 79 6.51 21.33 9.80
N LYS A 80 5.64 21.76 10.71
CA LYS A 80 5.74 21.41 12.13
C LYS A 80 5.63 19.90 12.34
N ALA A 81 4.68 19.24 11.68
CA ALA A 81 4.49 17.80 11.75
C ALA A 81 5.74 17.03 11.27
N ALA A 82 6.32 17.45 10.14
CA ALA A 82 7.57 16.87 9.63
C ALA A 82 8.73 17.01 10.62
N ARG A 83 8.89 18.20 11.20
CA ARG A 83 9.97 18.48 12.15
C ARG A 83 9.83 17.66 13.43
N VAL A 84 8.64 17.61 14.02
CA VAL A 84 8.39 16.89 15.28
C VAL A 84 8.60 15.38 15.10
N ASN A 85 8.18 14.83 13.96
CA ASN A 85 8.30 13.40 13.68
C ASN A 85 9.60 13.02 12.94
N LYS A 86 10.51 13.99 12.70
CA LYS A 86 11.76 13.78 11.96
C LYS A 86 11.55 13.09 10.61
N MET A 87 10.49 13.48 9.90
CA MET A 87 10.13 12.90 8.62
C MET A 87 11.17 13.28 7.56
N ASP A 88 11.58 12.31 6.74
CA ASP A 88 12.31 12.58 5.51
C ASP A 88 11.39 13.31 4.52
N PRO A 89 11.71 14.54 4.08
CA PRO A 89 10.89 15.27 3.12
C PRO A 89 10.84 14.64 1.72
N ALA A 90 11.86 13.87 1.35
CA ALA A 90 12.05 13.35 0.01
C ALA A 90 12.62 11.90 0.02
N PRO A 91 11.87 10.94 0.62
CA PRO A 91 12.30 9.55 0.64
C PRO A 91 12.39 9.00 -0.79
N PRO A 92 13.28 8.03 -1.05
CA PRO A 92 13.44 7.47 -2.38
C PRO A 92 12.14 6.77 -2.83
N ARG A 93 11.81 6.89 -4.12
CA ARG A 93 10.50 6.45 -4.67
C ARG A 93 10.17 4.99 -4.38
N TRP A 94 11.16 4.10 -4.36
CA TRP A 94 10.94 2.68 -4.06
C TRP A 94 10.42 2.47 -2.63
N LEU A 95 10.81 3.31 -1.66
CA LEU A 95 10.34 3.23 -0.28
C LEU A 95 8.88 3.68 -0.18
N VAL A 96 8.51 4.72 -0.94
CA VAL A 96 7.11 5.17 -1.07
C VAL A 96 6.26 4.06 -1.70
N LEU A 97 6.74 3.46 -2.79
CA LEU A 97 6.07 2.38 -3.49
C LEU A 97 5.96 1.10 -2.67
N LYS A 98 6.86 0.84 -1.71
CA LYS A 98 6.79 -0.34 -0.83
C LYS A 98 5.54 -0.38 0.07
N GLY A 99 4.82 0.74 0.19
CA GLY A 99 3.54 0.81 0.91
C GLY A 99 3.47 1.92 1.95
N MET A 100 4.20 3.02 1.77
CA MET A 100 4.03 4.19 2.63
C MET A 100 2.59 4.70 2.53
N SER A 101 1.90 4.81 3.67
CA SER A 101 0.47 5.15 3.73
C SER A 101 0.19 6.63 3.46
N HIS A 102 1.17 7.50 3.70
CA HIS A 102 1.06 8.93 3.48
C HIS A 102 1.99 9.36 2.34
N PRO A 103 1.63 10.39 1.56
CA PRO A 103 2.55 10.95 0.59
C PRO A 103 3.74 11.60 1.32
N PRO A 104 4.93 11.62 0.71
CA PRO A 104 6.05 12.40 1.22
C PRO A 104 5.61 13.83 1.56
N ILE A 105 6.04 14.32 2.72
CA ILE A 105 5.61 15.65 3.17
C ILE A 105 6.09 16.74 2.20
N GLY A 106 7.23 16.55 1.53
CA GLY A 106 7.70 17.44 0.47
C GLY A 106 6.73 17.54 -0.71
N GLU A 107 6.16 16.41 -1.15
CA GLU A 107 5.15 16.39 -2.22
C GLU A 107 3.87 17.13 -1.79
N ARG A 108 3.42 16.92 -0.54
CA ARG A 108 2.24 17.61 0.01
C ARG A 108 2.44 19.13 0.03
N ILE A 109 3.58 19.60 0.53
CA ILE A 109 3.92 21.03 0.58
C ILE A 109 4.04 21.62 -0.84
N ALA A 110 4.60 20.87 -1.79
CA ALA A 110 4.71 21.30 -3.19
C ALA A 110 3.36 21.36 -3.91
N SER A 111 2.38 20.54 -3.48
CA SER A 111 1.02 20.53 -4.06
C SER A 111 0.12 21.68 -3.59
N LEU A 112 0.56 22.45 -2.58
CA LEU A 112 -0.22 23.56 -2.05
C LEU A 112 -0.28 24.74 -3.04
N PRO A 113 -1.39 25.49 -3.09
CA PRO A 113 -1.48 26.73 -3.85
C PRO A 113 -0.38 27.74 -3.45
N PRO A 114 -0.01 28.66 -4.35
CA PRO A 114 0.78 29.83 -3.97
C PRO A 114 0.01 30.66 -2.93
N SER A 115 0.75 31.17 -1.95
CA SER A 115 0.26 32.06 -0.89
C SER A 115 0.18 33.51 -1.34
#